data_AF-A0A7I8EY58-F1
#
_entry.id   AF-A0A7I8EY58-F1
#
_cell.length_a   1.000
_cell.length_b   1.000
_cell.length_c   1.000
_cell.angle_alpha   90.00
_cell.angle_beta   90.00
_cell.angle_gamma   90.00
#
_symmetry.space_group_name_H-M   'P 1'
#
loop_
_entity.id
_entity.type
_entity.pdbx_description
1 polymer ?
#
loop_
_entity_poly.entity_id
_entity_poly.type
_entity_poly.pdbx_seq_one_letter_code
_entity_poly.pdbx_strand_id
1 'polypeptide(L)'
;MQVKITVTARGNVQGKLSAFAAKVGNAVQNAGLVTEGSAKQRCLVDTGRLRSSIKYTKKTALSCSIGTNVKYGPDIEFGHVTRNPSIHVAAHPFMFPGYLDGKAALLDELKSLS
;
A
#
# COMPACT_ATOMS: atom_id res chain seq x y z
N MET A 1 -28.26 11.18 -34.44
CA MET A 1 -26.95 11.44 -35.10
C MET A 1 -26.07 12.17 -34.09
N GLN A 2 -24.98 11.56 -33.60
CA GLN A 2 -24.10 12.21 -32.60
C GLN A 2 -22.83 12.71 -33.29
N VAL A 3 -22.51 13.98 -33.08
CA VAL A 3 -21.25 14.60 -33.52
C VAL A 3 -20.20 14.35 -32.44
N LYS A 4 -19.06 13.76 -32.82
CA LYS A 4 -17.92 13.48 -31.92
C LYS A 4 -16.77 14.41 -32.29
N ILE A 5 -16.39 15.31 -31.38
CA ILE A 5 -15.25 16.20 -31.54
C ILE A 5 -14.09 15.62 -30.73
N THR A 6 -12.95 15.42 -31.38
CA THR A 6 -11.72 14.90 -30.74
C THR A 6 -10.67 16.00 -30.77
N VAL A 7 -10.15 16.39 -29.60
CA VAL A 7 -9.05 17.35 -29.45
C VAL A 7 -7.79 16.58 -29.09
N THR A 8 -6.74 16.72 -29.89
CA THR A 8 -5.48 15.98 -29.73
C THR A 8 -4.35 16.92 -29.32
N ALA A 9 -3.58 16.54 -28.30
CA ALA A 9 -2.40 17.28 -27.88
C ALA A 9 -1.22 17.05 -28.86
N ARG A 10 -0.41 18.09 -29.10
CA ARG A 10 0.79 18.02 -29.95
C ARG A 10 1.84 17.11 -29.29
N GLY A 11 2.60 16.33 -30.08
CA GLY A 11 3.42 15.19 -29.59
C GLY A 11 4.32 15.45 -28.36
N ASN A 12 4.90 16.65 -28.22
CA ASN A 12 5.71 17.02 -27.06
C ASN A 12 4.94 16.98 -25.73
N VAL A 13 3.64 17.27 -25.75
CA VAL A 13 2.78 17.21 -24.56
C VAL A 13 2.46 15.76 -24.20
N GLN A 14 2.21 14.91 -25.21
CA GLN A 14 1.93 13.49 -25.01
C GLN A 14 3.11 12.75 -24.35
N GLY A 15 4.34 13.06 -24.79
CA GLY A 15 5.56 12.48 -24.19
C GLY A 15 5.80 12.92 -22.75
N LYS A 16 5.54 14.18 -22.42
CA LYS A 16 5.64 14.68 -21.03
C LYS A 16 4.58 14.03 -20.13
N LEU A 17 3.36 13.87 -20.65
CA LEU A 17 2.26 13.25 -19.91
C LEU A 17 2.54 11.77 -19.61
N SER A 18 3.06 11.01 -20.58
CA SER A 18 3.41 9.60 -20.37
C SER A 18 4.58 9.43 -19.39
N ALA A 19 5.60 10.29 -19.49
CA ALA A 19 6.71 10.31 -18.54
C ALA A 19 6.24 10.64 -17.11
N PHE A 20 5.35 11.61 -16.96
CA PHE A 20 4.77 11.95 -15.66
C PHE A 20 3.94 10.79 -15.10
N ALA A 21 3.08 10.18 -15.91
CA ALA A 21 2.31 9.01 -15.50
C ALA A 21 3.20 7.84 -15.04
N ALA A 22 4.33 7.62 -15.71
CA ALA A 22 5.31 6.61 -15.30
C ALA A 22 5.95 6.92 -13.94
N LYS A 23 6.33 8.19 -13.69
CA LYS A 23 6.87 8.62 -12.40
C LYS A 23 5.87 8.46 -11.25
N VAL A 24 4.62 8.87 -11.46
CA VAL A 24 3.54 8.67 -10.48
C VAL A 24 3.32 7.18 -10.21
N GLY A 25 3.34 6.36 -11.28
CA GLY A 25 3.26 4.91 -11.14
C GLY A 25 4.35 4.36 -10.23
N ASN A 26 5.61 4.75 -10.46
CA ASN A 26 6.75 4.33 -9.64
C ASN A 26 6.59 4.75 -8.17
N ALA A 27 6.13 5.97 -7.91
CA ALA A 27 5.88 6.45 -6.55
C ALA A 27 4.83 5.62 -5.82
N VAL A 28 3.74 5.22 -6.50
CA VAL A 28 2.74 4.32 -5.94
C VAL A 28 3.32 2.94 -5.64
N GLN A 29 4.20 2.41 -6.50
CA GLN A 29 4.84 1.13 -6.21
C GLN A 29 5.79 1.23 -5.02
N ASN A 30 6.58 2.31 -4.92
CA ASN A 30 7.51 2.49 -3.81
C ASN A 30 6.77 2.62 -2.48
N ALA A 31 5.69 3.40 -2.44
CA ALA A 31 4.83 3.51 -1.27
C ALA A 31 4.32 2.14 -0.77
N GLY A 32 3.97 1.23 -1.69
CA GLY A 32 3.55 -0.13 -1.35
C GLY A 32 4.69 -0.99 -0.79
N LEU A 33 5.91 -0.86 -1.32
CA LEU A 33 7.09 -1.55 -0.81
C LEU A 33 7.51 -1.04 0.57
N VAL A 34 7.47 0.27 0.78
CA VAL A 34 7.69 0.91 2.11
C VAL A 34 6.66 0.39 3.11
N THR A 35 5.38 0.34 2.71
CA THR A 35 4.31 -0.20 3.56
C THR A 35 4.58 -1.65 3.98
N GLU A 36 4.98 -2.51 3.03
CA GLU A 36 5.35 -3.91 3.33
C GLU A 36 6.54 -3.99 4.31
N GLY A 37 7.60 -3.22 4.05
CA GLY A 37 8.80 -3.19 4.88
C GLY A 37 8.50 -2.75 6.32
N SER A 38 7.80 -1.63 6.47
CA SER A 38 7.38 -1.10 7.76
C SER A 38 6.46 -2.07 8.50
N ALA A 39 5.48 -2.66 7.81
CA ALA A 39 4.58 -3.65 8.41
C ALA A 39 5.35 -4.89 8.91
N LYS A 40 6.35 -5.37 8.17
CA LYS A 40 7.22 -6.48 8.59
C LYS A 40 8.06 -6.15 9.81
N GLN A 41 8.58 -4.93 9.88
CA GLN A 41 9.41 -4.47 11.00
C GLN A 41 8.60 -4.36 12.30
N ARG A 42 7.36 -3.85 12.20
CA ARG A 42 6.46 -3.64 13.34
C ARG A 42 5.71 -4.89 13.79
N CYS A 43 5.62 -5.90 12.93
CA CYS A 43 5.00 -7.18 13.24
C CYS A 43 5.66 -7.83 14.47
N LEU A 44 4.85 -8.14 15.51
CA LEU A 44 5.28 -8.95 16.64
C LEU A 44 5.69 -10.35 16.17
N VAL A 45 6.75 -10.88 16.75
CA VAL A 45 7.35 -12.14 16.30
C VAL A 45 7.73 -13.04 17.45
N ASP A 46 7.11 -14.23 17.47
CA ASP A 46 7.66 -15.43 18.12
C ASP A 46 8.17 -16.47 17.09
N THR A 47 7.52 -16.62 15.92
CA THR A 47 7.84 -17.69 14.95
C THR A 47 8.13 -17.21 13.53
N GLY A 48 7.99 -15.90 13.26
CA GLY A 48 8.29 -15.28 11.96
C GLY A 48 7.28 -15.55 10.83
N ARG A 49 6.32 -16.46 11.02
CA ARG A 49 5.32 -16.83 10.00
C ARG A 49 4.44 -15.65 9.55
N LEU A 50 3.96 -14.85 10.49
CA LEU A 50 3.16 -13.67 10.14
C LEU A 50 3.98 -12.66 9.35
N ARG A 51 5.20 -12.34 9.82
CA ARG A 51 6.12 -11.43 9.13
C ARG A 51 6.41 -11.88 7.69
N SER A 52 6.68 -13.16 7.47
CA SER A 52 6.96 -13.70 6.12
C SER A 52 5.71 -13.74 5.22
N SER A 53 4.52 -13.70 5.80
CA SER A 53 3.25 -13.69 5.07
C SER A 53 2.82 -12.34 4.52
N ILE A 54 3.34 -11.24 5.11
CA ILE A 54 3.04 -9.89 4.65
C ILE A 54 3.70 -9.72 3.28
N LYS A 55 2.89 -9.45 2.26
CA LYS A 55 3.38 -9.31 0.88
C LYS A 55 2.73 -8.14 0.17
N TYR A 56 3.57 -7.40 -0.54
CA TYR A 56 3.17 -6.49 -1.60
C TYR A 56 2.72 -7.26 -2.84
N THR A 57 1.68 -6.77 -3.51
CA THR A 57 1.27 -7.25 -4.84
C THR A 57 0.87 -6.05 -5.70
N LYS A 58 1.57 -5.88 -6.81
CA LYS A 58 1.21 -4.91 -7.85
C LYS A 58 -0.11 -5.32 -8.49
N LYS A 59 -1.07 -4.38 -8.58
CA LYS A 59 -2.34 -4.58 -9.30
C LYS A 59 -2.35 -3.82 -10.63
N THR A 60 -2.00 -2.54 -10.59
CA THR A 60 -1.81 -1.70 -11.78
C THR A 60 -0.57 -0.82 -11.59
N ALA A 61 -0.29 0.08 -12.55
CA ALA A 61 0.73 1.10 -12.34
C ALA A 61 0.39 2.05 -11.18
N LEU A 62 -0.91 2.30 -10.95
CA LEU A 62 -1.40 3.27 -9.96
C LEU A 62 -2.09 2.59 -8.77
N SER A 63 -1.96 1.28 -8.62
CA SER A 63 -2.53 0.55 -7.49
C SER A 63 -1.71 -0.67 -7.10
N CYS A 64 -1.62 -0.89 -5.80
CA CYS A 64 -1.04 -2.07 -5.20
C CYS A 64 -1.93 -2.56 -4.05
N SER A 65 -1.72 -3.80 -3.64
CA SER A 65 -2.36 -4.38 -2.46
C SER A 65 -1.30 -4.94 -1.53
N ILE A 66 -1.46 -4.71 -0.23
CA ILE A 66 -0.64 -5.28 0.82
C ILE A 66 -1.55 -6.10 1.72
N GLY A 67 -1.14 -7.31 2.05
CA GLY A 67 -1.94 -8.19 2.90
C GLY A 67 -1.12 -9.34 3.49
N THR A 68 -1.74 -10.07 4.41
CA THR A 68 -1.20 -11.27 5.04
C THR A 68 -1.87 -12.52 4.49
N ASN A 69 -1.14 -13.61 4.30
CA ASN A 69 -1.72 -14.91 3.94
C ASN A 69 -2.10 -15.79 5.15
N VAL A 70 -2.05 -15.23 6.35
CA VAL A 70 -2.26 -15.94 7.61
C VAL A 70 -3.58 -15.53 8.25
N LYS A 71 -4.38 -16.53 8.63
CA LYS A 71 -5.74 -16.33 9.18
C LYS A 71 -5.78 -15.46 10.46
N TYR A 72 -4.79 -15.60 11.34
CA TYR A 72 -4.74 -14.87 12.61
C TYR A 72 -4.13 -13.46 12.49
N GLY A 73 -3.70 -13.03 11.30
CA GLY A 73 -3.14 -11.69 11.09
C GLY A 73 -4.09 -10.56 11.51
N PRO A 74 -5.38 -10.59 11.10
CA PRO A 74 -6.38 -9.61 11.55
C PRO A 74 -6.59 -9.61 13.06
N ASP A 75 -6.57 -10.78 13.70
CA ASP A 75 -6.74 -10.91 15.16
C ASP A 75 -5.62 -10.22 15.95
N ILE A 76 -4.43 -10.10 15.34
CA ILE A 76 -3.29 -9.36 15.89
C ILE A 76 -3.42 -7.86 15.59
N GLU A 77 -3.79 -7.47 14.37
CA GLU A 77 -3.92 -6.06 13.97
C GLU A 77 -4.99 -5.33 14.80
N PHE A 78 -6.13 -5.98 15.03
CA PHE A 78 -7.31 -5.36 15.65
C PHE A 78 -7.55 -5.81 17.10
N GLY A 79 -6.82 -6.82 17.57
CA GLY A 79 -7.13 -7.51 18.82
C GLY A 79 -8.34 -8.45 18.64
N HIS A 80 -8.55 -9.33 19.61
CA HIS A 80 -9.65 -10.28 19.57
C HIS A 80 -10.08 -10.72 20.98
N VAL A 81 -11.30 -11.25 21.07
CA VAL A 81 -11.82 -11.87 22.30
C VAL A 81 -11.47 -13.34 22.27
N THR A 82 -11.05 -13.89 23.41
CA THR A 82 -10.75 -15.32 23.51
C THR A 82 -12.04 -16.14 23.66
N ARG A 83 -11.93 -17.46 23.82
CA ARG A 83 -13.08 -18.32 24.17
C ARG A 83 -13.75 -17.90 25.48
N ASN A 84 -13.01 -17.28 26.39
CA ASN A 84 -13.59 -16.61 27.55
C ASN A 84 -13.92 -15.15 27.16
N PRO A 85 -15.20 -14.75 27.13
CA PRO A 85 -15.61 -13.41 26.74
C PRO A 85 -15.12 -12.32 27.71
N SER A 86 -14.68 -12.70 28.91
CA SER A 86 -14.09 -11.77 29.89
C SER A 86 -12.61 -11.44 29.61
N ILE A 87 -11.97 -12.14 28.66
CA ILE A 87 -10.55 -11.97 28.34
C ILE A 87 -10.42 -11.38 26.92
N HIS A 88 -9.87 -10.17 26.87
CA HIS A 88 -9.57 -9.45 25.64
C HIS A 88 -8.07 -9.45 25.37
N VAL A 89 -7.70 -9.77 24.13
CA VAL A 89 -6.32 -9.63 23.65
C VAL A 89 -6.19 -8.27 22.98
N ALA A 90 -5.23 -7.48 23.47
CA ALA A 90 -4.96 -6.14 22.94
C ALA A 90 -4.52 -6.18 21.46
N ALA A 91 -4.92 -5.15 20.73
CA ALA A 91 -4.48 -4.93 19.36
C ALA A 91 -2.99 -4.61 19.30
N HIS A 92 -2.30 -5.19 18.33
CA HIS A 92 -0.91 -4.93 18.01
C HIS A 92 -0.80 -4.51 16.54
N PRO A 93 -1.16 -3.26 16.23
CA PRO A 93 -1.26 -2.80 14.86
C PRO A 93 0.13 -2.72 14.22
N PHE A 94 0.28 -3.40 13.09
CA PHE A 94 1.50 -3.42 12.28
C PHE A 94 1.22 -2.93 10.86
N MET A 95 0.04 -3.23 10.32
CA MET A 95 -0.34 -2.88 8.95
C MET A 95 -0.72 -1.41 8.84
N PHE A 96 -1.57 -0.90 9.75
CA PHE A 96 -2.00 0.49 9.72
C PHE A 96 -0.84 1.49 9.90
N PRO A 97 0.07 1.31 10.87
CA PRO A 97 1.26 2.16 10.97
C PRO A 97 2.16 2.07 9.74
N GLY A 98 2.32 0.87 9.15
CA GLY A 98 3.07 0.71 7.90
C GLY A 98 2.44 1.46 6.73
N TYR A 99 1.10 1.49 6.65
CA TYR A 99 0.39 2.28 5.66
C TYR A 99 0.63 3.78 5.83
N LEU A 100 0.70 4.29 7.08
CA LEU A 100 1.01 5.69 7.33
C LEU A 100 2.41 6.06 6.83
N ASP A 101 3.41 5.19 7.05
CA ASP A 101 4.77 5.38 6.56
C ASP A 101 4.79 5.40 5.01
N GLY A 102 4.12 4.44 4.37
CA GLY A 102 4.01 4.40 2.91
C GLY A 102 3.27 5.59 2.31
N LYS A 103 2.21 6.08 2.98
CA LYS A 103 1.48 7.30 2.59
C LYS A 103 2.38 8.54 2.68
N ALA A 104 3.20 8.65 3.71
CA ALA A 104 4.15 9.75 3.85
C ALA A 104 5.16 9.73 2.70
N ALA A 105 5.77 8.56 2.43
CA ALA A 105 6.71 8.38 1.32
C ALA A 105 6.10 8.74 -0.05
N LEU A 106 4.85 8.31 -0.30
CA LEU A 106 4.13 8.66 -1.53
C LEU A 106 3.98 10.17 -1.67
N LEU A 107 3.57 10.84 -0.60
CA LEU A 107 3.27 12.27 -0.61
C LEU A 107 4.55 13.09 -0.82
N ASP A 108 5.67 12.65 -0.24
CA ASP A 108 6.97 13.29 -0.44
C ASP A 108 7.48 13.11 -1.88
N GLU A 109 7.35 11.91 -2.45
CA GLU A 109 7.68 11.67 -3.85
C GLU A 109 6.80 12.48 -4.81
N LEU A 110 5.49 12.53 -4.59
CA LEU A 110 4.59 13.32 -5.43
C LEU A 110 4.91 14.83 -5.36
N LYS A 111 5.30 15.34 -4.19
CA LYS A 111 5.77 16.73 -4.06
C LYS A 111 7.08 16.98 -4.78
N SER A 112 7.99 16.01 -4.84
CA SER A 112 9.23 16.14 -5.62
C SER A 112 8.99 16.16 -7.15
N LEU A 113 7.80 15.75 -7.59
CA LEU A 113 7.41 15.69 -9.00
C LEU A 113 6.71 16.96 -9.49
N SER A 114 6.23 17.82 -8.58
CA SER A 114 5.65 19.13 -8.87
C SER A 114 6.71 20.22 -8.95
#